data_AF-A0A9E4BAH7-F1
#
_entry.id   AF-A0A9E4BAH7-F1
#
_cell.length_a   1.000
_cell.length_b   1.000
_cell.length_c   1.000
_cell.angle_alpha   90.00
_cell.angle_beta   90.00
_cell.angle_gamma   90.00
#
_symmetry.space_group_name_H-M   'P 1'
#
loop_
_entity.id
_entity.type
_entity.pdbx_description
1 polymer ?
#
loop_
_entity_poly.entity_id
_entity_poly.type
_entity_poly.pdbx_seq_one_letter_code
_entity_poly.pdbx_strand_id
1 'polypeptide(L)'
;EFCRAFGMPYVKVAGMADGFDFDAFAHGYPDASAFLLDTHDDDVGGGTGRSFDWSRWPRSDRPLMLAGGLHPDNVAAAVAATRPYAVDVASGVEGDVAGRKDAARVARFMAEVAGVQ
;
A
#
# COMPACT_ATOMS: atom_id res chain seq x y z
N GLU A 1 13.25 -11.84 -13.16
CA GLU A 1 13.43 -11.83 -14.63
C GLU A 1 12.26 -11.18 -15.37
N PHE A 2 11.01 -11.62 -15.17
CA PHE A 2 9.83 -11.04 -15.84
C PHE A 2 9.74 -9.50 -15.80
N CYS A 3 9.83 -8.88 -14.62
CA CYS A 3 9.75 -7.42 -14.51
C CYS A 3 10.87 -6.68 -15.28
N ARG A 4 12.08 -7.26 -15.34
CA ARG A 4 13.22 -6.68 -16.07
C ARG A 4 13.02 -6.72 -17.59
N ALA A 5 12.27 -7.70 -18.10
CA ALA A 5 12.09 -7.91 -19.53
C ALA A 5 11.42 -6.72 -20.24
N PHE A 6 10.74 -5.84 -19.49
CA PHE A 6 10.08 -4.66 -20.04
C PHE A 6 11.02 -3.44 -20.20
N GLY A 7 12.24 -3.48 -19.65
CA GLY A 7 13.20 -2.38 -19.77
C GLY A 7 12.76 -1.07 -19.12
N MET A 8 11.79 -1.11 -18.21
CA MET A 8 11.20 0.06 -17.54
C MET A 8 11.36 -0.05 -16.02
N PRO A 9 11.43 1.08 -15.28
CA PRO A 9 11.31 1.09 -13.83
C PRO A 9 10.02 0.40 -13.38
N TYR A 10 10.06 -0.32 -12.26
CA TYR A 10 8.89 -1.03 -11.74
C TYR A 10 8.77 -0.92 -10.22
N VAL A 11 7.53 -0.91 -9.75
CA VAL A 11 7.18 -1.10 -8.34
C VAL A 11 6.83 -2.56 -8.14
N LYS A 12 7.35 -3.18 -7.07
CA LYS A 12 7.03 -4.57 -6.75
C LYS A 12 6.09 -4.65 -5.54
N VAL A 13 4.99 -5.37 -5.71
CA VAL A 13 3.97 -5.55 -4.66
C VAL A 13 4.31 -6.74 -3.76
N ALA A 14 4.26 -6.54 -2.45
CA ALA A 14 4.38 -7.56 -1.41
C ALA A 14 3.08 -7.62 -0.59
N GLY A 15 2.53 -8.83 -0.44
CA GLY A 15 1.41 -9.08 0.48
C GLY A 15 1.93 -9.32 1.89
N MET A 16 1.51 -8.50 2.85
CA MET A 16 1.98 -8.52 4.24
C MET A 16 1.25 -9.57 5.09
N ALA A 17 1.35 -10.84 4.71
CA ALA A 17 0.83 -11.98 5.49
C ALA A 17 1.63 -12.16 6.80
N ASP A 18 1.07 -12.87 7.78
CA ASP A 18 1.79 -13.20 9.02
C ASP A 18 3.08 -13.98 8.75
N GLY A 19 4.16 -13.61 9.44
CA GLY A 19 5.48 -14.20 9.23
C GLY A 19 6.17 -13.80 7.92
N PHE A 20 5.62 -12.87 7.14
CA PHE A 20 6.25 -12.38 5.91
C PHE A 20 7.64 -11.77 6.18
N ASP A 21 8.65 -12.29 5.47
CA ASP A 21 10.02 -11.81 5.48
C ASP A 21 10.24 -10.80 4.33
N PHE A 22 10.17 -9.52 4.67
CA PHE A 22 10.36 -8.44 3.71
C PHE A 22 11.79 -8.41 3.15
N ASP A 23 12.81 -8.72 3.96
CA ASP A 23 14.20 -8.64 3.52
C ASP A 23 14.47 -9.72 2.48
N ALA A 24 14.09 -10.96 2.74
CA ALA A 24 14.21 -12.05 1.76
C ALA A 24 13.45 -11.74 0.47
N PHE A 25 12.24 -11.17 0.58
CA PHE A 25 11.47 -10.73 -0.57
C PHE A 25 12.19 -9.63 -1.38
N ALA A 26 12.69 -8.58 -0.72
CA ALA A 26 13.34 -7.46 -1.36
C ALA A 26 14.65 -7.86 -2.08
N HIS A 27 15.38 -8.84 -1.53
CA HIS A 27 16.57 -9.43 -2.18
C HIS A 27 16.23 -10.15 -3.49
N GLY A 28 15.02 -10.70 -3.62
CA GLY A 28 14.54 -11.32 -4.86
C GLY A 28 14.27 -10.32 -6.00
N TYR A 29 14.17 -9.02 -5.68
CA TYR A 29 13.84 -7.95 -6.63
C TYR A 29 14.83 -6.77 -6.52
N PRO A 30 16.12 -6.98 -6.84
CA PRO A 30 17.16 -5.98 -6.60
C PRO A 30 17.06 -4.73 -7.51
N ASP A 31 16.27 -4.78 -8.59
CA ASP A 31 16.08 -3.63 -9.49
C ASP A 31 14.70 -2.97 -9.34
N ALA A 32 13.93 -3.38 -8.32
CA ALA A 32 12.68 -2.69 -8.02
C ALA A 32 12.99 -1.24 -7.67
N SER A 33 12.24 -0.30 -8.22
CA SER A 33 12.40 1.13 -7.93
C SER A 33 11.73 1.51 -6.61
N ALA A 34 10.71 0.75 -6.19
CA ALA A 34 10.03 0.86 -4.91
C ALA A 34 9.29 -0.44 -4.59
N PHE A 35 8.85 -0.58 -3.34
CA PHE A 35 7.97 -1.67 -2.91
C PHE A 35 6.62 -1.13 -2.45
N LEU A 36 5.53 -1.78 -2.90
CA LEU A 36 4.18 -1.52 -2.41
C LEU A 36 3.80 -2.64 -1.42
N LEU A 37 3.62 -2.28 -0.16
CA LEU A 37 3.22 -3.22 0.88
C LEU A 37 1.70 -3.17 1.00
N ASP A 38 1.06 -4.27 0.61
CA ASP A 38 -0.39 -4.42 0.56
C ASP A 38 -0.86 -5.42 1.62
N THR A 39 -2.08 -5.23 2.12
CA THR A 39 -2.68 -6.17 3.07
C THR A 39 -2.98 -7.48 2.36
N HIS A 40 -2.44 -8.58 2.86
CA HIS A 40 -2.80 -9.91 2.39
C HIS A 40 -4.14 -10.33 3.01
N ASP A 41 -5.14 -10.64 2.19
CA ASP A 41 -6.31 -11.42 2.60
C ASP A 41 -6.25 -12.73 1.81
N ASP A 42 -6.12 -13.85 2.52
CA ASP A 42 -5.99 -15.20 1.93
C ASP A 42 -7.23 -15.60 1.09
N ASP A 43 -8.36 -14.94 1.29
CA ASP A 43 -9.65 -15.31 0.68
C ASP A 43 -10.08 -14.42 -0.50
N VAL A 44 -9.55 -13.21 -0.64
CA VAL A 44 -9.96 -12.27 -1.70
C VAL A 44 -8.81 -11.31 -1.99
N GLY A 45 -8.38 -11.19 -3.25
CA GLY A 45 -7.46 -10.14 -3.67
C GLY A 45 -7.90 -8.77 -3.13
N GLY A 46 -6.93 -7.93 -2.77
CA GLY A 46 -7.08 -6.73 -1.92
C GLY A 46 -8.37 -5.91 -2.10
N GLY A 47 -8.87 -5.34 -1.01
CA GLY A 47 -10.05 -4.47 -1.03
C GLY A 47 -11.07 -4.66 0.09
N THR A 48 -10.78 -5.49 1.10
CA THR A 48 -11.68 -5.84 2.21
C THR A 48 -11.87 -4.74 3.26
N GLY A 49 -11.11 -3.63 3.16
CA GLY A 49 -11.10 -2.56 4.16
C GLY A 49 -10.30 -2.90 5.43
N ARG A 50 -9.68 -4.08 5.50
CA ARG A 50 -8.76 -4.45 6.59
C ARG A 50 -7.35 -4.01 6.24
N SER A 51 -6.65 -3.46 7.21
CA SER A 51 -5.22 -3.14 7.11
C SER A 51 -4.40 -4.17 7.89
N PHE A 52 -3.21 -4.52 7.39
CA PHE A 52 -2.26 -5.31 8.17
C PHE A 52 -1.72 -4.49 9.35
N ASP A 53 -1.11 -5.17 10.32
CA ASP A 53 -0.50 -4.50 11.47
C ASP A 53 0.70 -3.64 11.03
N TRP A 54 0.50 -2.32 11.01
CA TRP A 54 1.51 -1.33 10.64
C TRP A 54 2.73 -1.32 11.56
N SER A 55 2.68 -1.92 12.75
CA SER A 55 3.86 -2.10 13.59
C SER A 55 4.93 -2.97 12.93
N ARG A 56 4.53 -3.76 11.93
CA ARG A 56 5.39 -4.63 11.11
C ARG A 56 5.99 -3.92 9.90
N TRP A 57 5.87 -2.60 9.81
CA TRP A 57 6.45 -1.81 8.72
C TRP A 57 7.98 -1.96 8.68
N PRO A 58 8.55 -2.48 7.58
CA PRO A 58 9.98 -2.76 7.51
C PRO A 58 10.80 -1.50 7.25
N ARG A 59 12.12 -1.62 7.43
CA ARG A 59 13.07 -0.62 6.92
C ARG A 59 13.54 -1.04 5.53
N SER A 60 13.76 -0.07 4.65
CA SER A 60 14.31 -0.32 3.33
C SER A 60 15.12 0.88 2.86
N ASP A 61 16.19 0.60 2.11
CA ASP A 61 16.94 1.63 1.39
C ASP A 61 16.21 2.10 0.12
N ARG A 62 15.10 1.44 -0.23
CA ARG A 62 14.22 1.80 -1.35
C ARG A 62 12.91 2.40 -0.83
N PRO A 63 12.25 3.27 -1.62
CA PRO A 63 10.94 3.80 -1.27
C PRO A 63 9.93 2.69 -0.94
N LEU A 64 9.22 2.85 0.17
CA LEU A 64 8.12 1.98 0.58
C LEU A 64 6.80 2.72 0.43
N MET A 65 5.85 2.10 -0.25
CA MET A 65 4.50 2.59 -0.45
C MET A 65 3.52 1.74 0.34
N LEU A 66 2.51 2.34 0.95
CA LEU A 66 1.50 1.64 1.76
C LEU A 66 0.19 1.50 0.97
N ALA A 67 -0.30 0.27 0.86
CA ALA A 67 -1.62 -0.06 0.32
C ALA A 67 -2.41 -0.92 1.32
N GLY A 68 -3.61 -1.35 0.92
CA GLY A 68 -4.37 -2.37 1.65
C GLY A 68 -5.30 -1.81 2.71
N GLY A 69 -6.58 -1.69 2.34
CA GLY A 69 -7.63 -1.28 3.27
C GLY A 69 -7.54 0.18 3.74
N LEU A 70 -6.78 1.04 3.04
CA LEU A 70 -6.75 2.48 3.35
C LEU A 70 -8.08 3.14 2.98
N HIS A 71 -8.58 4.01 3.86
CA HIS A 71 -9.77 4.83 3.70
C HIS A 71 -9.63 6.15 4.49
N PRO A 72 -10.52 7.13 4.30
CA PRO A 72 -10.34 8.45 4.91
C PRO A 72 -10.24 8.45 6.45
N ASP A 73 -10.81 7.46 7.16
CA ASP A 73 -10.75 7.44 8.63
C ASP A 73 -9.45 6.84 9.19
N ASN A 74 -8.67 6.11 8.38
CA ASN A 74 -7.48 5.41 8.88
C ASN A 74 -6.16 5.93 8.28
N VAL A 75 -6.20 6.61 7.13
CA VAL A 75 -4.99 6.95 6.38
C VAL A 75 -4.05 7.88 7.16
N ALA A 76 -4.58 8.82 7.93
CA ALA A 76 -3.76 9.73 8.73
C ALA A 76 -2.92 8.98 9.78
N ALA A 77 -3.54 8.03 10.49
CA ALA A 77 -2.86 7.16 11.44
C ALA A 77 -1.85 6.23 10.74
N ALA A 78 -2.20 5.73 9.55
CA ALA A 78 -1.35 4.88 8.74
C ALA A 78 -0.04 5.59 8.36
N VAL A 79 -0.15 6.81 7.84
CA VAL A 79 0.99 7.65 7.44
C VAL A 79 1.83 8.01 8.66
N ALA A 80 1.22 8.38 9.79
CA ALA A 80 1.95 8.72 11.00
C ALA A 80 2.76 7.52 11.56
N ALA A 81 2.19 6.31 11.51
CA ALA A 81 2.83 5.10 12.00
C ALA A 81 3.97 4.61 11.10
N THR A 82 3.80 4.71 9.78
CA THR A 82 4.70 4.05 8.80
C THR A 82 5.63 5.02 8.07
N ARG A 83 5.29 6.32 8.00
CA ARG A 83 5.98 7.36 7.21
C ARG A 83 6.34 6.87 5.80
N PRO A 84 5.36 6.39 5.03
CA PRO A 84 5.61 5.79 3.73
C PRO A 84 6.02 6.89 2.74
N TYR A 85 6.73 6.51 1.69
CA TYR A 85 7.02 7.40 0.57
C TYR A 85 5.74 7.84 -0.16
N ALA A 86 4.77 6.92 -0.29
CA ALA A 86 3.46 7.20 -0.86
C ALA A 86 2.40 6.25 -0.25
N VAL A 87 1.13 6.63 -0.39
CA VAL A 87 -0.02 5.75 -0.10
C VAL A 87 -0.77 5.44 -1.39
N ASP A 88 -1.34 4.23 -1.50
CA ASP A 88 -2.19 3.79 -2.59
C ASP A 88 -3.57 3.40 -2.07
N VAL A 89 -4.62 3.81 -2.78
CA VAL A 89 -6.01 3.61 -2.34
C VAL A 89 -6.92 3.22 -3.50
N ALA A 90 -7.60 2.08 -3.33
CA ALA A 90 -8.60 1.58 -4.26
C ALA A 90 -10.01 1.67 -3.65
N SER A 91 -10.52 0.60 -3.04
CA SER A 91 -11.93 0.49 -2.61
C SER A 91 -12.32 1.46 -1.49
N GLY A 92 -11.38 1.89 -0.64
CA GLY A 92 -11.69 2.79 0.49
C GLY A 92 -12.17 4.19 0.10
N VAL A 93 -12.10 4.56 -1.18
CA VAL A 93 -12.64 5.81 -1.74
C VAL A 93 -13.71 5.57 -2.81
N GLU A 94 -14.21 4.35 -2.94
CA GLU A 94 -15.35 4.03 -3.80
C GLU A 94 -16.67 4.34 -3.10
N GLY A 95 -17.71 4.63 -3.89
CA GLY A 95 -19.08 4.79 -3.39
C GLY A 95 -19.80 3.45 -3.29
N ASP A 96 -21.12 3.46 -3.49
CA ASP A 96 -21.95 2.24 -3.39
C ASP A 96 -21.76 1.25 -4.56
N VAL A 97 -21.05 1.66 -5.62
CA VAL A 97 -20.80 0.82 -6.80
C VAL A 97 -19.30 0.57 -6.90
N ALA A 98 -18.91 -0.70 -6.74
CA ALA A 98 -17.52 -1.13 -6.86
C ALA A 98 -16.90 -0.68 -8.20
N GLY A 99 -15.64 -0.24 -8.14
CA GLY A 99 -14.92 0.36 -9.27
C GLY A 99 -15.30 1.80 -9.58
N ARG A 100 -16.34 2.38 -8.94
CA ARG A 100 -16.71 3.80 -9.10
C ARG A 100 -16.28 4.62 -7.88
N LYS A 101 -15.26 5.46 -8.08
CA LYS A 101 -14.77 6.41 -7.07
C LYS A 101 -15.85 7.41 -6.67
N ASP A 102 -15.92 7.71 -5.37
CA ASP A 102 -16.74 8.78 -4.82
C ASP A 102 -15.88 10.03 -4.62
N ALA A 103 -16.27 11.13 -5.26
CA ALA A 103 -15.46 12.36 -5.26
C ALA A 103 -15.30 12.96 -3.85
N ALA A 104 -16.31 12.85 -2.99
CA ALA A 104 -16.24 13.35 -1.63
C ALA A 104 -15.31 12.49 -0.77
N ARG A 105 -15.33 11.16 -0.94
CA ARG A 105 -14.40 10.26 -0.26
C ARG A 105 -12.96 10.47 -0.71
N VAL A 106 -12.72 10.65 -2.02
CA VAL A 106 -11.39 11.00 -2.55
C VAL A 106 -10.90 12.32 -1.95
N ALA A 107 -11.73 13.37 -1.97
CA ALA A 107 -11.36 14.67 -1.41
C ALA A 107 -11.01 14.58 0.08
N ARG A 108 -11.81 13.84 0.85
CA ARG A 108 -11.53 13.60 2.26
C ARG A 108 -10.24 12.82 2.47
N PHE A 109 -10.02 11.73 1.73
CA PHE A 109 -8.78 10.96 1.80
C PHE A 109 -7.55 11.83 1.59
N MET A 110 -7.56 12.68 0.55
CA MET A 110 -6.45 13.59 0.25
C MET A 110 -6.23 14.62 1.37
N ALA A 111 -7.29 15.14 1.98
CA ALA A 111 -7.18 16.06 3.10
C ALA A 111 -6.54 15.41 4.34
N GLU A 112 -6.94 14.16 4.64
CA GLU A 112 -6.41 13.39 5.77
C GLU A 112 -4.93 13.04 5.56
N VAL A 113 -4.51 12.70 4.32
CA VAL A 113 -3.09 12.51 3.97
C VAL A 113 -2.29 13.81 4.14
N ALA A 114 -2.81 14.93 3.64
CA ALA A 114 -2.11 16.22 3.68
C ALA A 114 -2.02 16.81 5.11
N GLY A 115 -2.89 16.38 6.01
CA GLY A 115 -2.92 16.84 7.41
C GLY A 115 -1.86 16.19 8.31
N VAL A 116 -1.20 15.11 7.87
CA VAL A 116 -0.15 14.45 8.65
C VAL A 116 1.16 15.20 8.49
N GLN A 117 1.72 15.68 9.61
CA GLN A 117 3.04 16.35 9.67
C GLN A 117 4.19 15.37 9.85
#